data_AF-A0A9W5N1N1-F1
#
_entry.id   AF-A0A9W5N1N1-F1
#
_cell.length_a   1.000
_cell.length_b   1.000
_cell.length_c   1.000
_cell.angle_alpha   90.00
_cell.angle_beta   90.00
_cell.angle_gamma   90.00
#
_symmetry.space_group_name_H-M   'P 1'
#
loop_
_entity.id
_entity.type
_entity.pdbx_description
1 polymer ?
#
loop_
_entity_poly.entity_id
_entity_poly.type
_entity_poly.pdbx_seq_one_letter_code
_entity_poly.pdbx_strand_id
1 'polypeptide(L)'
;QLDGLRRGAAAFINWFGIMTFGFLAVFLWIGFFAMNYGWPAKLAERAAYFSPYYVPDIDPAPMAVALLFTPLWLWAITRKNIRGRQAVTNWAAGVTLAWALLMTLFLPWLDAAKSHAPVVHQMEAALAPELKQRFSDGLECISVAAADHRARIAWTQYGSLKLNVDNPACRYRLVQQPKNTAPPQGWTQIWQGARPRNKVEGFALLEKAG
;
A
#
# COMPACT_ATOMS: atom_id res chain seq x y z
N GLN A 1 -22.54 -31.55 -10.01
CA GLN A 1 -22.99 -32.66 -9.15
C GLN A 1 -22.24 -32.59 -7.82
N LEU A 2 -22.76 -31.82 -6.85
CA LEU A 2 -22.19 -31.73 -5.50
C LEU A 2 -22.83 -32.74 -4.52
N ASP A 3 -23.83 -33.49 -4.99
CA ASP A 3 -24.53 -34.52 -4.22
C ASP A 3 -23.75 -35.87 -4.15
N GLY A 4 -22.61 -35.98 -4.83
CA GLY A 4 -21.77 -37.18 -4.87
C GLY A 4 -20.60 -37.22 -3.88
N LEU A 5 -20.33 -36.13 -3.15
CA LEU A 5 -19.30 -36.13 -2.10
C LEU A 5 -19.83 -36.88 -0.87
N ARG A 6 -19.07 -37.90 -0.42
CA ARG A 6 -19.26 -38.56 0.89
C ARG A 6 -19.56 -37.47 1.91
N ARG A 7 -20.73 -37.50 2.57
CA ARG A 7 -21.21 -36.43 3.48
C ARG A 7 -20.13 -35.91 4.45
N GLY A 8 -19.19 -36.76 4.84
CA GLY A 8 -18.01 -36.39 5.65
C GLY A 8 -17.01 -35.43 4.99
N ALA A 9 -16.71 -35.59 3.69
CA ALA A 9 -15.76 -34.71 2.99
C ALA A 9 -16.32 -33.28 2.83
N ALA A 10 -17.60 -33.14 2.49
CA ALA A 10 -18.25 -31.83 2.43
C ALA A 10 -18.34 -31.15 3.81
N ALA A 11 -18.60 -31.92 4.87
CA ALA A 11 -18.60 -31.42 6.23
C ALA A 11 -17.20 -30.96 6.69
N PHE A 12 -16.15 -31.73 6.36
CA PHE A 12 -14.77 -31.37 6.65
C PHE A 12 -14.35 -30.06 5.95
N ILE A 13 -14.62 -29.93 4.65
CA ILE A 13 -14.30 -28.72 3.87
C ILE A 13 -15.00 -27.49 4.47
N ASN A 14 -16.25 -27.64 4.90
CA ASN A 14 -16.99 -26.55 5.53
C ASN A 14 -16.36 -26.11 6.85
N TRP A 15 -16.07 -27.06 7.75
CA TRP A 15 -15.43 -26.78 9.03
C TRP A 15 -14.03 -26.19 8.87
N PHE A 16 -13.25 -26.72 7.94
CA PHE A 16 -11.93 -26.20 7.61
C PHE A 16 -12.00 -24.75 7.13
N GLY A 17 -12.95 -24.43 6.24
CA GLY A 17 -13.20 -23.06 5.80
C GLY A 17 -13.54 -22.13 6.96
N ILE A 18 -14.50 -22.53 7.81
CA ILE A 18 -14.91 -21.74 8.99
C ILE A 18 -13.72 -21.46 9.91
N MET A 19 -12.92 -22.48 10.24
CA MET A 19 -11.74 -22.30 11.10
C MET A 19 -10.69 -21.38 10.44
N THR A 20 -10.42 -21.59 9.16
CA THR A 20 -9.40 -20.82 8.42
C THR A 20 -9.78 -19.34 8.33
N PHE A 21 -11.01 -19.04 7.90
CA PHE A 21 -11.48 -17.66 7.77
C PHE A 21 -11.72 -17.00 9.14
N GLY A 22 -12.15 -17.76 10.15
CA GLY A 22 -12.26 -17.27 11.52
C GLY A 22 -10.91 -16.88 12.10
N PHE A 23 -9.90 -17.75 11.96
CA PHE A 23 -8.53 -17.45 12.38
C PHE A 23 -7.97 -16.23 11.64
N LEU A 24 -8.17 -16.16 10.32
CA LEU A 24 -7.73 -15.02 9.52
C LEU A 24 -8.43 -13.71 9.95
N ALA A 25 -9.73 -13.73 10.20
CA ALA A 25 -10.48 -12.56 10.66
C ALA A 25 -9.96 -12.06 12.02
N VAL A 26 -9.75 -12.97 12.98
CA VAL A 26 -9.14 -12.62 14.28
C VAL A 26 -7.74 -12.03 14.09
N PHE A 27 -6.92 -12.64 13.23
CA PHE A 27 -5.59 -12.14 12.93
C PHE A 27 -5.62 -10.73 12.30
N LEU A 28 -6.53 -10.47 11.37
CA LEU A 28 -6.70 -9.15 10.76
C LEU A 28 -7.13 -8.10 11.79
N TRP A 29 -8.08 -8.42 12.68
CA TRP A 29 -8.47 -7.53 13.77
C TRP A 29 -7.29 -7.25 14.73
N ILE A 30 -6.54 -8.27 15.15
CA ILE A 30 -5.34 -8.09 15.99
C ILE A 30 -4.29 -7.22 15.28
N GLY A 31 -4.06 -7.44 13.98
CA GLY A 31 -3.16 -6.62 13.18
C GLY A 31 -3.61 -5.16 13.09
N PHE A 32 -4.92 -4.93 12.96
CA PHE A 32 -5.51 -3.60 12.99
C PHE A 32 -5.26 -2.90 14.34
N PHE A 33 -5.47 -3.60 15.45
CA PHE A 33 -5.16 -3.06 16.77
C PHE A 33 -3.67 -2.77 16.93
N ALA A 34 -2.81 -3.64 16.41
CA ALA A 34 -1.37 -3.50 16.51
C ALA A 34 -0.88 -2.24 15.77
N MET A 35 -1.33 -2.01 14.54
CA MET A 35 -0.86 -0.89 13.74
C MET A 35 -1.45 0.47 14.15
N ASN A 36 -2.62 0.50 14.81
CA ASN A 36 -3.26 1.75 15.22
C ASN A 36 -3.07 2.12 16.69
N TYR A 37 -2.96 1.12 17.57
CA TYR A 37 -2.90 1.33 19.03
C TYR A 37 -1.61 0.79 19.66
N GLY A 38 -0.72 0.16 18.87
CA GLY A 38 0.56 -0.35 19.36
C GLY A 38 0.48 -1.70 20.10
N TRP A 39 -0.67 -2.37 20.10
CA TRP A 39 -0.86 -3.65 20.79
C TRP A 39 -1.38 -4.76 19.86
N PRO A 40 -0.75 -5.96 19.83
CA PRO A 40 0.44 -6.37 20.58
C PRO A 40 1.74 -5.73 20.06
N ALA A 41 2.66 -5.35 20.97
CA ALA A 41 3.85 -4.55 20.65
C ALA A 41 4.73 -5.15 19.53
N LYS A 42 5.02 -6.46 19.58
CA LYS A 42 5.82 -7.11 18.53
C LYS A 42 5.17 -7.02 17.15
N LEU A 43 3.84 -7.06 17.09
CA LEU A 43 3.12 -6.98 15.83
C LEU A 43 3.07 -5.53 15.33
N ALA A 44 2.96 -4.56 16.25
CA ALA A 44 3.05 -3.14 15.95
C ALA A 44 4.42 -2.75 15.38
N GLU A 45 5.51 -3.22 16.00
CA GLU A 45 6.87 -3.05 15.49
C GLU A 45 7.04 -3.62 14.09
N ARG A 46 6.48 -4.80 13.82
CA ARG A 46 6.50 -5.41 12.49
C ARG A 46 5.67 -4.61 11.49
N ALA A 47 4.49 -4.12 11.88
CA ALA A 47 3.65 -3.29 11.02
C ALA A 47 4.37 -1.99 10.63
N ALA A 48 5.00 -1.31 11.60
CA ALA A 48 5.80 -0.10 11.35
C ALA A 48 7.05 -0.39 10.52
N TYR A 49 7.70 -1.54 10.73
CA TYR A 49 8.87 -1.95 9.93
C TYR A 49 8.54 -2.13 8.44
N PHE A 50 7.35 -2.64 8.11
CA PHE A 50 6.92 -2.84 6.72
C PHE A 50 6.28 -1.60 6.09
N SER A 51 5.62 -0.75 6.89
CA SER A 51 5.01 0.50 6.43
C SER A 51 5.41 1.67 7.34
N PRO A 52 6.66 2.17 7.21
CA PRO A 52 7.21 3.17 8.13
C PRO A 52 6.60 4.56 7.98
N TYR A 53 5.88 4.82 6.88
CA TYR A 53 5.21 6.08 6.60
C TYR A 53 3.70 6.02 6.89
N TYR A 54 3.22 4.88 7.39
CA TYR A 54 1.83 4.77 7.83
C TYR A 54 1.63 5.59 9.10
N VAL A 55 0.61 6.43 9.08
CA VAL A 55 0.10 7.12 10.25
C VAL A 55 -1.28 6.50 10.56
N PRO A 56 -1.58 6.18 11.83
CA PRO A 56 -2.89 5.66 12.21
C PRO A 56 -4.01 6.54 11.64
N ASP A 57 -4.85 5.91 10.83
CA ASP A 57 -5.96 6.55 10.14
C ASP A 57 -7.17 5.63 10.26
N ILE A 58 -8.15 6.07 11.04
CA ILE A 58 -9.35 5.31 11.36
C ILE A 58 -10.54 6.10 10.85
N ASP A 59 -10.91 5.83 9.61
CA ASP A 59 -12.12 6.37 9.02
C ASP A 59 -13.35 5.58 9.55
N PRO A 60 -14.39 6.27 10.09
CA PRO A 60 -15.62 5.64 10.56
C PRO A 60 -16.34 4.78 9.51
N ALA A 61 -16.27 5.14 8.23
CA ALA A 61 -16.98 4.43 7.16
C ALA A 61 -16.44 3.00 6.92
N PRO A 62 -15.15 2.78 6.60
CA PRO A 62 -14.60 1.43 6.47
C PRO A 62 -14.66 0.66 7.79
N MET A 63 -14.52 1.33 8.94
CA MET A 63 -14.69 0.70 10.25
C MET A 63 -16.11 0.13 10.43
N ALA A 64 -17.14 0.89 10.08
CA ALA A 64 -18.52 0.41 10.14
C ALA A 64 -18.72 -0.81 9.22
N VAL A 65 -18.15 -0.80 8.01
CA VAL A 65 -18.21 -1.96 7.10
C VAL A 65 -17.53 -3.19 7.71
N ALA A 66 -16.35 -3.06 8.29
CA ALA A 66 -15.65 -4.15 8.96
C ALA A 66 -16.47 -4.75 10.12
N LEU A 67 -17.07 -3.86 10.94
CA LEU A 67 -17.93 -4.23 12.06
C LEU A 67 -19.27 -4.85 11.63
N LEU A 68 -19.77 -4.56 10.43
CA LEU A 68 -20.98 -5.17 9.87
C LEU A 68 -20.70 -6.55 9.24
N PHE A 69 -19.61 -6.68 8.48
CA PHE A 69 -19.30 -7.93 7.78
C PHE A 69 -18.94 -9.06 8.76
N THR A 70 -18.28 -8.73 9.88
CA THR A 70 -17.90 -9.72 10.91
C THR A 70 -19.12 -10.48 11.50
N PRO A 71 -20.16 -9.81 12.05
CA PRO A 71 -21.35 -10.49 12.56
C PRO A 71 -22.21 -11.10 11.44
N LEU A 72 -22.26 -10.52 10.25
CA LEU A 72 -22.97 -11.12 9.11
C LEU A 72 -22.36 -12.46 8.72
N TRP A 73 -21.03 -12.58 8.75
CA TRP A 73 -20.35 -13.85 8.53
C TRP A 73 -20.64 -14.86 9.63
N LEU A 74 -20.59 -14.45 10.91
CA LEU A 74 -20.95 -15.31 12.05
C LEU A 74 -22.39 -15.83 11.92
N TRP A 75 -23.33 -14.97 11.56
CA TRP A 75 -24.70 -15.37 11.26
C TRP A 75 -24.72 -16.37 10.09
N ALA A 76 -24.01 -16.09 8.99
CA ALA A 76 -23.99 -16.96 7.82
C ALA A 76 -23.54 -18.40 8.12
N ILE A 77 -22.54 -18.58 8.98
CA ILE A 77 -21.96 -19.89 9.35
C ILE A 77 -22.75 -20.63 10.44
N THR A 78 -23.58 -19.94 11.24
CA THR A 78 -24.36 -20.52 12.34
C THR A 78 -25.77 -20.97 11.94
N ARG A 79 -26.19 -20.73 10.68
CA ARG A 79 -27.52 -21.12 10.17
C ARG A 79 -27.76 -22.64 10.27
N LYS A 80 -28.91 -23.04 10.82
CA LYS A 80 -29.33 -24.45 10.94
C LYS A 80 -29.76 -25.04 9.58
N ASN A 81 -29.68 -26.37 9.43
CA ASN A 81 -30.07 -27.17 8.24
C ASN A 81 -29.11 -27.09 7.03
N ILE A 82 -27.85 -27.44 7.26
CA ILE A 82 -26.76 -27.29 6.28
C ILE A 82 -26.73 -28.43 5.25
N ARG A 83 -27.20 -28.17 4.03
CA ARG A 83 -27.06 -29.05 2.85
C ARG A 83 -25.70 -28.83 2.17
N GLY A 84 -25.21 -29.77 1.34
CA GLY A 84 -23.89 -29.69 0.68
C GLY A 84 -23.61 -28.38 -0.09
N ARG A 85 -24.65 -27.71 -0.61
CA ARG A 85 -24.58 -26.38 -1.24
C ARG A 85 -24.06 -25.28 -0.30
N GLN A 86 -24.18 -25.45 1.02
CA GLN A 86 -23.76 -24.45 1.99
C GLN A 86 -22.26 -24.42 2.25
N ALA A 87 -21.51 -25.50 1.94
CA ALA A 87 -20.05 -25.45 2.01
C ALA A 87 -19.51 -24.36 1.08
N VAL A 88 -20.01 -24.29 -0.16
CA VAL A 88 -19.62 -23.26 -1.13
C VAL A 88 -20.01 -21.86 -0.66
N THR A 89 -21.22 -21.67 -0.12
CA THR A 89 -21.65 -20.35 0.36
C THR A 89 -20.89 -19.87 1.58
N ASN A 90 -20.50 -20.77 2.49
CA ASN A 90 -19.71 -20.43 3.67
C ASN A 90 -18.28 -20.07 3.29
N TRP A 91 -17.71 -20.75 2.28
CA TRP A 91 -16.43 -20.36 1.69
C TRP A 91 -16.50 -18.99 1.03
N ALA A 92 -17.52 -18.74 0.20
CA ALA A 92 -17.71 -17.44 -0.42
C ALA A 92 -17.85 -16.35 0.66
N ALA A 93 -18.67 -16.56 1.68
CA ALA A 93 -18.82 -15.62 2.79
C ALA A 93 -17.50 -15.39 3.55
N GLY A 94 -16.69 -16.44 3.76
CA GLY A 94 -15.39 -16.33 4.42
C GLY A 94 -14.36 -15.54 3.60
N VAL A 95 -14.29 -15.79 2.29
CA VAL A 95 -13.46 -15.01 1.36
C VAL A 95 -13.92 -13.55 1.34
N THR A 96 -15.23 -13.30 1.28
CA THR A 96 -15.80 -11.96 1.33
C THR A 96 -15.47 -11.25 2.64
N LEU A 97 -15.56 -11.92 3.79
CA LEU A 97 -15.15 -11.34 5.08
C LEU A 97 -13.67 -10.99 5.07
N ALA A 98 -12.80 -11.93 4.70
CA ALA A 98 -11.36 -11.72 4.69
C ALA A 98 -10.95 -10.55 3.78
N TRP A 99 -11.54 -10.48 2.58
CA TRP A 99 -11.32 -9.39 1.65
C TRP A 99 -11.85 -8.05 2.19
N ALA A 100 -13.06 -8.04 2.74
CA ALA A 100 -13.66 -6.83 3.32
C ALA A 100 -12.79 -6.29 4.46
N LEU A 101 -12.37 -7.13 5.41
CA LEU A 101 -11.48 -6.74 6.51
C LEU A 101 -10.13 -6.23 5.99
N LEU A 102 -9.55 -6.88 4.98
CA LEU A 102 -8.29 -6.44 4.40
C LEU A 102 -8.42 -5.05 3.75
N MET A 103 -9.45 -4.83 2.93
CA MET A 103 -9.64 -3.57 2.19
C MET A 103 -10.17 -2.43 3.05
N THR A 104 -10.79 -2.72 4.19
CA THR A 104 -11.28 -1.69 5.11
C THR A 104 -10.27 -1.35 6.18
N LEU A 105 -9.65 -2.36 6.81
CA LEU A 105 -8.76 -2.15 7.94
C LEU A 105 -7.31 -1.91 7.51
N PHE A 106 -6.81 -2.56 6.46
CA PHE A 106 -5.39 -2.52 6.09
C PHE A 106 -5.09 -1.63 4.88
N LEU A 107 -6.09 -1.11 4.17
CA LEU A 107 -5.86 -0.36 2.94
C LEU A 107 -4.94 0.86 3.14
N PRO A 108 -5.16 1.74 4.13
CA PRO A 108 -4.24 2.86 4.38
C PRO A 108 -2.79 2.42 4.68
N TRP A 109 -2.64 1.34 5.44
CA TRP A 109 -1.33 0.76 5.76
C TRP A 109 -0.64 0.16 4.51
N LEU A 110 -1.40 -0.53 3.66
CA LEU A 110 -0.94 -1.10 2.39
C LEU A 110 -0.55 0.00 1.40
N ASP A 111 -1.31 1.09 1.36
CA ASP A 111 -1.04 2.23 0.50
C ASP A 111 0.25 2.93 0.91
N ALA A 112 0.47 3.18 2.21
CA ALA A 112 1.73 3.74 2.69
C ALA A 112 2.95 2.85 2.39
N ALA A 113 2.77 1.53 2.32
CA ALA A 113 3.85 0.58 2.01
C ALA A 113 4.13 0.47 0.50
N LYS A 114 3.09 0.51 -0.34
CA LYS A 114 3.18 0.17 -1.77
C LYS A 114 3.08 1.35 -2.72
N SER A 115 2.41 2.43 -2.30
CA SER A 115 2.23 3.64 -3.12
C SER A 115 3.56 4.33 -3.38
N HIS A 116 3.62 5.08 -4.48
CA HIS A 116 4.72 6.02 -4.74
C HIS A 116 4.49 7.38 -4.07
N ALA A 117 3.30 7.63 -3.51
CA ALA A 117 2.98 8.90 -2.86
C ALA A 117 4.01 9.30 -1.80
N PRO A 118 4.43 8.41 -0.86
CA PRO A 118 5.39 8.82 0.17
C PRO A 118 6.74 9.27 -0.39
N VAL A 119 7.25 8.59 -1.42
CA VAL A 119 8.56 8.93 -2.01
C VAL A 119 8.49 10.23 -2.83
N VAL A 120 7.36 10.49 -3.49
CA VAL A 120 7.12 11.76 -4.20
C VAL A 120 7.03 12.91 -3.22
N HIS A 121 6.21 12.78 -2.16
CA HIS A 121 6.07 13.82 -1.14
C HIS A 121 7.38 14.09 -0.39
N GLN A 122 8.19 13.05 -0.10
CA GLN A 122 9.50 13.24 0.51
C GLN A 122 10.46 14.03 -0.38
N MET A 123 10.44 13.80 -1.69
CA MET A 123 11.26 14.59 -2.62
C MET A 123 10.84 16.06 -2.60
N GLU A 124 9.54 16.32 -2.78
CA GLU A 124 9.04 17.70 -2.82
C GLU A 124 9.18 18.44 -1.49
N ALA A 125 9.08 17.72 -0.36
CA ALA A 125 9.29 18.28 0.98
C ALA A 125 10.77 18.55 1.29
N ALA A 126 11.71 17.91 0.59
CA ALA A 126 13.13 18.15 0.76
C ALA A 126 13.62 19.39 0.00
N LEU A 127 12.80 19.96 -0.89
CA LEU A 127 13.12 21.19 -1.62
C LEU A 127 12.97 22.40 -0.71
N ALA A 128 13.88 23.37 -0.86
CA ALA A 128 13.71 24.69 -0.24
C ALA A 128 12.42 25.35 -0.73
N PRO A 129 11.65 26.06 0.14
CA PRO A 129 10.40 26.70 -0.25
C PRO A 129 10.55 27.63 -1.46
N GLU A 130 11.65 28.39 -1.52
CA GLU A 130 11.95 29.30 -2.62
C GLU A 130 12.16 28.54 -3.94
N LEU A 131 12.85 27.39 -3.89
CA LEU A 131 13.07 26.55 -5.06
C LEU A 131 11.75 25.91 -5.53
N LYS A 132 10.92 25.45 -4.60
CA LYS A 132 9.59 24.93 -4.90
C LYS A 132 8.73 25.97 -5.61
N GLN A 133 8.75 27.21 -5.13
CA GLN A 133 8.05 28.33 -5.76
C GLN A 133 8.60 28.62 -7.16
N ARG A 134 9.93 28.63 -7.36
CA ARG A 134 10.53 28.83 -8.69
C ARG A 134 10.13 27.74 -9.70
N PHE A 135 9.94 26.50 -9.25
CA PHE A 135 9.36 25.45 -10.11
C PHE A 135 7.89 25.73 -10.46
N SER A 136 7.09 26.19 -9.49
CA SER A 136 5.68 26.55 -9.72
C SER A 136 5.53 27.75 -10.67
N ASP A 137 6.42 28.73 -10.56
CA ASP A 137 6.44 29.93 -11.41
C ASP A 137 7.03 29.66 -12.81
N GLY A 138 7.55 28.44 -13.05
CA GLY A 138 8.18 28.06 -14.32
C GLY A 138 9.56 28.69 -14.55
N LEU A 139 10.18 29.28 -13.52
CA LEU A 139 11.52 29.86 -13.57
C LEU A 139 12.63 28.80 -13.51
N GLU A 140 12.31 27.63 -12.96
CA GLU A 140 13.16 26.44 -12.95
C GLU A 140 12.37 25.25 -13.48
N CYS A 141 13.08 24.21 -13.93
CA CYS A 141 12.42 22.98 -14.36
C CYS A 141 13.17 21.73 -13.92
N ILE A 142 12.40 20.65 -13.78
CA ILE A 142 12.91 19.30 -13.53
C ILE A 142 12.71 18.48 -14.80
N SER A 143 13.80 17.92 -15.31
CA SER A 143 13.80 17.00 -16.44
C SER A 143 13.68 15.55 -15.97
N VAL A 144 12.98 14.71 -16.71
CA VAL A 144 12.89 13.26 -16.50
C VAL A 144 13.02 12.55 -17.83
N ALA A 145 13.74 11.43 -17.86
CA ALA A 145 13.94 10.69 -19.09
C ALA A 145 12.60 10.12 -19.61
N ALA A 146 12.37 10.09 -20.93
CA ALA A 146 11.17 9.47 -21.49
C ALA A 146 11.03 7.99 -21.09
N ALA A 147 12.17 7.29 -20.99
CA ALA A 147 12.26 5.89 -20.58
C ALA A 147 11.93 5.65 -19.09
N ASP A 148 12.02 6.67 -18.23
CA ASP A 148 11.74 6.57 -16.79
C ASP A 148 10.22 6.66 -16.53
N HIS A 149 9.44 5.76 -17.16
CA HIS A 149 7.98 5.76 -17.12
C HIS A 149 7.42 5.74 -15.68
N ARG A 150 8.09 5.04 -14.76
CA ARG A 150 7.63 4.94 -13.37
C ARG A 150 7.76 6.27 -12.64
N ALA A 151 8.89 6.95 -12.79
CA ALA A 151 9.08 8.30 -12.24
C ALA A 151 8.04 9.26 -12.82
N ARG A 152 7.83 9.22 -14.14
CA ARG A 152 6.84 10.06 -14.81
C ARG A 152 5.44 9.86 -14.23
N ILE A 153 4.94 8.61 -14.19
CA ILE A 153 3.60 8.29 -13.70
C ILE A 153 3.45 8.65 -12.22
N ALA A 154 4.43 8.30 -11.39
CA ALA A 154 4.37 8.57 -9.96
C ALA A 154 4.27 10.07 -9.66
N TRP A 155 5.10 10.90 -10.29
CA TRP A 155 5.08 12.33 -10.06
C TRP A 155 3.88 13.03 -10.70
N THR A 156 3.36 12.52 -11.82
CA THR A 156 2.09 13.05 -12.36
C THR A 156 0.89 12.74 -11.48
N GLN A 157 0.89 11.60 -10.78
CA GLN A 157 -0.23 11.15 -9.97
C GLN A 157 -0.21 11.74 -8.55
N TYR A 158 0.97 11.86 -7.95
CA TYR A 158 1.12 12.21 -6.53
C TYR A 158 1.88 13.52 -6.28
N GLY A 159 2.51 14.08 -7.32
CA GLY A 159 3.33 15.29 -7.21
C GLY A 159 2.53 16.56 -7.48
N SER A 160 3.03 17.67 -6.94
CA SER A 160 2.57 19.02 -7.27
C SER A 160 3.45 19.69 -8.34
N LEU A 161 4.67 19.19 -8.54
CA LEU A 161 5.63 19.76 -9.48
C LEU A 161 5.49 19.16 -10.88
N LYS A 162 5.54 20.04 -11.89
CA LYS A 162 5.50 19.62 -13.31
C LYS A 162 6.88 19.12 -13.76
N LEU A 163 6.93 17.86 -14.18
CA LEU A 163 8.11 17.29 -14.83
C LEU A 163 8.12 17.57 -16.34
N ASN A 164 9.29 17.86 -16.88
CA ASN A 164 9.52 18.03 -18.32
C ASN A 164 10.22 16.78 -18.86
N VAL A 165 9.72 16.23 -19.96
CA VAL A 165 10.28 14.99 -20.53
C VAL A 165 11.44 15.34 -21.46
N ASP A 166 12.60 14.70 -21.25
CA ASP A 166 13.80 14.82 -22.07
C ASP A 166 14.25 16.26 -22.37
N ASN A 167 14.02 17.19 -21.44
CA ASN A 167 14.48 18.58 -21.61
C ASN A 167 15.91 18.74 -21.04
N PRO A 168 16.95 18.93 -21.89
CA PRO A 168 18.32 19.08 -21.43
C PRO A 168 18.62 20.48 -20.85
N ALA A 169 17.74 21.47 -21.07
CA ALA A 169 17.91 22.83 -20.56
C ALA A 169 17.61 22.93 -19.06
N CYS A 170 16.92 21.95 -18.48
CA CYS A 170 16.63 21.95 -17.06
C CYS A 170 17.90 21.74 -16.23
N ARG A 171 18.09 22.61 -15.23
CA ARG A 171 19.15 22.48 -14.23
C ARG A 171 18.96 21.24 -13.34
N TYR A 172 17.73 20.83 -13.11
CA TYR A 172 17.39 19.69 -12.26
C TYR A 172 16.96 18.49 -13.09
N ARG A 173 17.34 17.29 -12.66
CA ARG A 173 16.96 16.04 -13.29
C ARG A 173 16.53 15.00 -12.27
N LEU A 174 15.31 14.48 -12.44
CA LEU A 174 14.83 13.31 -11.71
C LEU A 174 15.26 12.05 -12.48
N VAL A 175 15.94 11.15 -11.79
CA VAL A 175 16.40 9.87 -12.37
C VAL A 175 15.91 8.69 -11.55
N GLN A 176 15.60 7.59 -12.22
CA GLN A 176 15.33 6.32 -11.58
C GLN A 176 16.64 5.53 -11.41
N GLN A 177 17.11 5.38 -10.18
CA GLN A 177 18.34 4.65 -9.87
C GLN A 177 18.29 3.99 -8.49
N PRO A 178 19.01 2.88 -8.26
CA PRO A 178 19.10 2.27 -6.93
C PRO A 178 19.60 3.28 -5.89
N LYS A 179 19.19 3.09 -4.62
CA LYS A 179 19.72 3.89 -3.51
C LYS A 179 21.24 3.77 -3.44
N ASN A 180 21.90 4.87 -3.06
CA ASN A 180 23.37 4.97 -2.94
C ASN A 180 24.13 4.83 -4.27
N THR A 181 23.47 5.07 -5.41
CA THR A 181 24.16 5.23 -6.69
C THR A 181 24.86 6.58 -6.71
N ALA A 182 26.15 6.61 -7.08
CA ALA A 182 26.90 7.86 -7.19
C ALA A 182 26.33 8.75 -8.32
N PRO A 183 26.26 10.08 -8.13
CA PRO A 183 25.81 10.98 -9.19
C PRO A 183 26.80 10.95 -10.37
N PRO A 184 26.32 11.05 -11.62
CA PRO A 184 27.19 11.20 -12.79
C PRO A 184 28.09 12.44 -12.71
N GLN A 185 29.19 12.46 -13.45
CA GLN A 185 30.07 13.63 -13.54
C GLN A 185 29.29 14.87 -13.99
N GLY A 186 29.55 16.02 -13.35
CA GLY A 186 28.84 17.27 -13.61
C GLY A 186 27.44 17.35 -12.99
N TRP A 187 27.06 16.40 -12.13
CA TRP A 187 25.82 16.42 -11.36
C TRP A 187 26.09 16.28 -9.87
N THR A 188 25.28 16.97 -9.08
CA THR A 188 25.26 16.88 -7.62
C THR A 188 23.92 16.27 -7.21
N GLN A 189 23.93 15.29 -6.31
CA GLN A 189 22.69 14.69 -5.81
C GLN A 189 22.17 15.52 -4.64
N ILE A 190 21.00 16.12 -4.80
CA ILE A 190 20.36 16.94 -3.74
C ILE A 190 19.33 16.14 -2.95
N TRP A 191 18.80 15.05 -3.51
CA TRP A 191 17.89 14.15 -2.81
C TRP A 191 17.96 12.73 -3.35
N GLN A 192 17.70 11.74 -2.49
CA GLN A 192 17.48 10.35 -2.88
C GLN A 192 16.38 9.70 -2.04
N GLY A 193 15.60 8.82 -2.65
CA GLY A 193 14.50 8.12 -1.99
C GLY A 193 14.09 6.83 -2.69
N ALA A 194 13.32 6.01 -2.00
CA ALA A 194 12.72 4.80 -2.56
C ALA A 194 11.46 4.45 -1.75
N ARG A 195 10.56 3.66 -2.35
CA ARG A 195 9.46 3.06 -1.61
C ARG A 195 10.00 2.21 -0.45
N PRO A 196 9.25 2.10 0.67
CA PRO A 196 9.63 1.24 1.79
C PRO A 196 10.08 -0.14 1.32
N ARG A 197 11.23 -0.58 1.84
CA ARG A 197 11.79 -1.92 1.59
C ARG A 197 12.07 -2.27 0.13
N ASN A 198 12.03 -1.32 -0.80
CA ASN A 198 12.46 -1.54 -2.17
C ASN A 198 13.98 -1.34 -2.28
N LYS A 199 14.70 -2.38 -2.69
CA LYS A 199 16.16 -2.38 -2.80
C LYS A 199 16.65 -2.06 -4.22
N VAL A 200 15.78 -2.16 -5.22
CA VAL A 200 16.15 -2.09 -6.64
C VAL A 200 15.69 -0.79 -7.25
N GLU A 201 14.47 -0.37 -6.91
CA GLU A 201 13.84 0.82 -7.46
C GLU A 201 13.95 1.98 -6.48
N GLY A 202 14.81 2.93 -6.82
CA GLY A 202 14.93 4.22 -6.16
C GLY A 202 14.84 5.37 -7.14
N PHE A 203 14.85 6.57 -6.59
CA PHE A 203 14.80 7.83 -7.32
C PHE A 203 15.84 8.76 -6.72
N ALA A 204 16.44 9.60 -7.56
CA ALA A 204 17.30 10.68 -7.11
C ALA A 204 16.96 11.96 -7.87
N LEU A 205 17.05 13.08 -7.16
CA LEU A 205 17.01 14.40 -7.77
C LEU A 205 18.44 14.92 -7.86
N LEU A 206 18.85 15.20 -9.08
CA LEU A 206 20.17 15.70 -9.42
C LEU A 206 20.08 17.16 -9.82
N GLU A 207 21.10 17.93 -9.47
CA GLU A 207 21.32 19.31 -9.88
C GLU A 207 22.62 19.39 -10.69
N LYS A 208 22.56 20.03 -11.86
CA LYS A 208 23.73 20.23 -12.70
C LYS A 208 24.75 21.10 -11.96
N ALA A 209 25.98 20.63 -11.84
CA ALA A 209 27.08 21.42 -11.31
C ALA A 209 27.30 22.64 -12.22
N GLY A 210 27.28 23.83 -11.63
CA GLY A 210 27.54 25.10 -12.32
C GLY A 210 28.99 25.25 -12.75
#